data_AF-A0A7C2Q707-F1
#
_entry.id   AF-A0A7C2Q707-F1
#
_cell.length_a   1.000
_cell.length_b   1.000
_cell.length_c   1.000
_cell.angle_alpha   90.00
_cell.angle_beta   90.00
_cell.angle_gamma   90.00
#
_symmetry.space_group_name_H-M   'P 1'
#
loop_
_entity.id
_entity.type
_entity.pdbx_description
1 polymer ?
#
loop_
_entity_poly.entity_id
_entity_poly.type
_entity_poly.pdbx_seq_one_letter_code
_entity_poly.pdbx_strand_id
1 'polypeptide(L)'
;WPGARVREPSSWEGFRKGVSWEHPAKPLVLKRSGRVVAYAALERWPNPEELLVAEVGAEDHDPELYRSLIKTLYGVALQERKSHIKVHAPPDHPFVKVARACGCTVESFYPWSGGGMARVLRLKDLLEAVAEELESRSTNVEGDVALKVDGEEVMLRVQRGSVEIEEGAASCGVVELGPGEAAQLILGYRSAMELLPRAAKGRVGLLNHLFPGRHPYVWQPDRW
;
A
#
# COMPACT_ATOMS: atom_id res chain seq x y z
N TRP A 1 0.27 -3.40 3.63
CA TRP A 1 0.04 -2.77 2.32
C TRP A 1 1.32 -2.08 1.85
N PRO A 2 1.70 -2.19 0.56
CA PRO A 2 2.84 -1.45 0.01
C PRO A 2 2.69 0.06 0.24
N GLY A 3 3.78 0.72 0.67
CA GLY A 3 3.79 2.15 0.98
C GLY A 3 3.21 2.52 2.35
N ALA A 4 2.53 1.63 3.07
CA ALA A 4 2.08 1.93 4.42
C ALA A 4 3.27 2.03 5.39
N ARG A 5 3.25 3.02 6.28
CA ARG A 5 4.30 3.21 7.28
C ARG A 5 4.12 2.21 8.42
N VAL A 6 5.20 1.50 8.77
CA VAL A 6 5.24 0.73 10.02
C VAL A 6 5.44 1.70 11.18
N ARG A 7 4.53 1.68 12.16
CA ARG A 7 4.60 2.52 13.36
C ARG A 7 5.16 1.68 14.51
N GLU A 8 6.33 2.08 14.99
CA GLU A 8 7.01 1.43 16.10
C GLU A 8 6.22 1.62 17.40
N PRO A 9 5.69 0.55 18.03
CA PRO A 9 4.81 0.65 19.19
C PRO A 9 5.42 1.43 20.35
N SER A 10 6.72 1.28 20.57
CA SER A 10 7.44 1.93 21.67
C SER A 10 7.55 3.46 21.53
N SER A 11 7.44 3.99 20.31
CA SER A 11 7.52 5.42 20.01
C SER A 11 6.22 6.04 19.49
N TRP A 12 5.15 5.25 19.38
CA TRP A 12 3.90 5.71 18.78
C TRP A 12 3.05 6.48 19.80
N GLU A 13 2.93 7.79 19.60
CA GLU A 13 2.19 8.70 20.48
C GLU A 13 0.74 8.94 20.03
N GLY A 14 0.27 8.24 18.99
CA GLY A 14 -1.04 8.45 18.39
C GLY A 14 -1.00 9.16 17.03
N PHE A 15 -2.19 9.45 16.50
CA PHE A 15 -2.35 10.16 15.24
C PHE A 15 -2.18 11.66 15.43
N ARG A 16 -1.04 12.20 14.97
CA ARG A 16 -0.75 13.64 15.04
C ARG A 16 -1.67 14.48 14.16
N LYS A 17 -2.31 13.87 13.16
CA LYS A 17 -3.26 14.51 12.26
C LYS A 17 -4.37 13.57 11.78
N GLY A 18 -5.48 14.13 11.31
CA GLY A 18 -6.56 13.42 10.63
C GLY A 18 -6.32 13.33 9.13
N VAL A 19 -7.28 13.81 8.35
CA VAL A 19 -7.10 14.05 6.90
C VAL A 19 -6.46 15.41 6.68
N SER A 20 -6.84 16.42 7.48
CA SER A 20 -6.21 17.74 7.48
C SER A 20 -4.98 17.78 8.40
N TRP A 21 -4.14 18.78 8.18
CA TRP A 21 -2.91 19.04 8.95
C TRP A 21 -3.14 19.68 10.30
N GLU A 22 -4.32 20.26 10.50
CA GLU A 22 -4.53 21.26 11.54
C GLU A 22 -4.78 20.60 12.91
N HIS A 23 -5.34 19.39 12.93
CA HIS A 23 -5.82 18.75 14.16
C HIS A 23 -5.49 17.27 14.26
N PRO A 24 -5.16 16.79 15.48
CA PRO A 24 -5.09 15.36 15.77
C PRO A 24 -6.42 14.67 15.50
N ALA A 25 -6.36 13.47 14.92
CA ALA A 25 -7.53 12.66 14.65
C ALA A 25 -8.33 12.38 15.94
N LYS A 26 -9.64 12.33 15.83
CA LYS A 26 -10.54 11.88 16.90
C LYS A 26 -10.60 10.34 16.84
N PRO A 27 -10.10 9.60 17.84
CA PRO A 27 -10.13 8.16 17.82
C PRO A 27 -11.55 7.64 18.09
N LEU A 28 -11.98 6.65 17.33
CA LEU A 28 -13.13 5.81 17.62
C LEU A 28 -12.62 4.38 17.73
N VAL A 29 -12.91 3.71 18.84
CA VAL A 29 -12.38 2.36 19.12
C VAL A 29 -13.51 1.40 19.47
N LEU A 30 -13.40 0.16 18.99
CA LEU A 30 -14.16 -0.98 19.45
C LEU A 30 -13.32 -1.77 20.43
N LYS A 31 -13.91 -2.13 21.57
CA LYS A 31 -13.24 -2.92 22.60
C LYS A 31 -13.91 -4.27 22.82
N ARG A 32 -13.10 -5.30 23.05
CA ARG A 32 -13.54 -6.62 23.51
C ARG A 32 -12.73 -6.95 24.77
N SER A 33 -13.41 -7.24 25.87
CA SER A 33 -12.75 -7.53 27.16
C SER A 33 -11.71 -6.49 27.58
N GLY A 34 -12.00 -5.20 27.37
CA GLY A 34 -11.11 -4.08 27.72
C GLY A 34 -10.00 -3.77 26.70
N ARG A 35 -9.71 -4.67 25.75
CA ARG A 35 -8.70 -4.47 24.70
C ARG A 35 -9.30 -3.86 23.43
N VAL A 36 -8.58 -2.97 22.76
CA VAL A 36 -8.97 -2.42 21.45
C VAL A 36 -8.80 -3.50 20.38
N VAL A 37 -9.87 -3.80 19.66
CA VAL A 37 -9.89 -4.81 18.59
C VAL A 37 -10.13 -4.21 17.20
N ALA A 38 -10.69 -3.01 17.14
CA ALA A 38 -10.80 -2.25 15.90
C ALA A 38 -10.84 -0.75 16.19
N TYR A 39 -10.49 0.06 15.21
CA TYR A 39 -10.51 1.50 15.34
C TYR A 39 -10.78 2.20 14.00
N ALA A 40 -11.22 3.46 14.13
CA ALA A 40 -11.24 4.45 13.06
C ALA A 40 -10.59 5.74 13.57
N ALA A 41 -9.71 6.33 12.78
CA ALA A 41 -9.17 7.66 13.00
C ALA A 41 -10.06 8.67 12.25
N LEU A 42 -10.87 9.42 12.99
CA LEU A 42 -11.81 10.38 12.40
C LEU A 42 -11.14 11.75 12.24
N GLU A 43 -11.47 12.45 11.16
CA GLU A 43 -11.20 13.88 11.09
C GLU A 43 -11.97 14.59 12.21
N ARG A 44 -11.30 15.52 12.90
CA ARG A 44 -11.90 16.21 14.03
C ARG A 44 -12.90 17.26 13.56
N TRP A 45 -12.56 17.99 12.51
CA TRP A 45 -13.39 19.06 11.94
C TRP A 45 -13.59 18.86 10.43
N PRO A 46 -14.39 17.86 10.03
CA PRO A 46 -14.69 17.63 8.62
C PRO A 46 -15.72 18.64 8.12
N ASN A 47 -15.92 18.66 6.80
CA ASN A 47 -17.06 19.34 6.20
C ASN A 47 -18.38 18.93 6.89
N PRO A 48 -19.37 19.84 6.99
CA PRO A 48 -20.60 19.56 7.73
C PRO A 48 -21.34 18.31 7.25
N GLU A 49 -21.29 18.01 5.95
CA GLU A 49 -22.02 16.90 5.33
C GLU A 49 -21.36 15.52 5.54
N GLU A 50 -20.06 15.48 5.88
CA GLU A 50 -19.29 14.23 5.88
C GLU A 50 -18.88 13.79 7.29
N LEU A 51 -18.94 12.48 7.55
CA LEU A 51 -18.11 11.83 8.56
C LEU A 51 -16.85 11.31 7.88
N LEU A 52 -15.75 12.03 8.04
CA LEU A 52 -14.50 11.73 7.34
C LEU A 52 -13.59 10.85 8.20
N VAL A 53 -13.16 9.72 7.63
CA VAL A 53 -12.31 8.72 8.26
C VAL A 53 -10.97 8.66 7.55
N ALA A 54 -9.92 9.02 8.27
CA ALA A 54 -8.55 9.10 7.79
C ALA A 54 -7.89 7.71 7.68
N GLU A 55 -8.26 6.80 8.57
CA GLU A 55 -7.72 5.44 8.67
C GLU A 55 -8.66 4.51 9.42
N VAL A 56 -8.63 3.22 9.06
CA VAL A 56 -9.37 2.15 9.76
C VAL A 56 -8.48 0.94 9.96
N GLY A 57 -8.64 0.26 11.09
CA GLY A 57 -7.93 -0.99 11.38
C GLY A 57 -8.79 -1.94 12.21
N ALA A 58 -8.56 -3.24 12.04
CA ALA A 58 -9.16 -4.30 12.83
C ALA A 58 -8.11 -5.39 13.06
N GLU A 59 -8.19 -6.04 14.22
CA GLU A 59 -7.37 -7.21 14.55
C GLU A 59 -7.54 -8.28 13.47
N ASP A 60 -6.41 -8.77 12.97
CA ASP A 60 -6.30 -9.79 11.91
C ASP A 60 -7.14 -9.51 10.64
N HIS A 61 -7.50 -8.25 10.41
CA HIS A 61 -8.43 -7.84 9.34
C HIS A 61 -9.78 -8.58 9.37
N ASP A 62 -10.29 -8.93 10.57
CA ASP A 62 -11.56 -9.64 10.75
C ASP A 62 -12.75 -8.89 10.11
N PRO A 63 -13.45 -9.51 9.13
CA PRO A 63 -14.61 -8.92 8.49
C PRO A 63 -15.75 -8.54 9.46
N GLU A 64 -15.97 -9.30 10.54
CA GLU A 64 -17.03 -9.02 11.51
C GLU A 64 -16.72 -7.79 12.36
N LEU A 65 -15.44 -7.57 12.66
CA LEU A 65 -14.99 -6.34 13.32
C LEU A 65 -15.17 -5.13 12.40
N TYR A 66 -14.91 -5.27 11.10
CA TYR A 66 -15.20 -4.21 10.13
C TYR A 66 -16.70 -3.94 9.98
N ARG A 67 -17.56 -4.97 9.96
CA ARG A 67 -19.03 -4.77 9.96
C ARG A 67 -19.50 -4.03 11.21
N SER A 68 -18.95 -4.40 12.37
CA SER A 68 -19.23 -3.73 13.64
C SER A 68 -18.79 -2.27 13.59
N LEU A 69 -17.60 -2.00 13.04
CA LEU A 69 -17.06 -0.65 12.89
C LEU A 69 -17.93 0.20 11.95
N ILE A 70 -18.37 -0.35 10.82
CA ILE A 70 -19.30 0.34 9.89
C ILE A 70 -20.60 0.70 10.61
N LYS A 71 -21.18 -0.23 11.38
CA LYS A 71 -22.40 0.03 12.17
C LYS A 71 -22.19 1.16 13.19
N THR A 72 -21.04 1.18 13.86
CA THR A 72 -20.71 2.26 14.80
C THR A 72 -20.51 3.59 14.09
N LEU A 73 -19.79 3.63 12.97
CA LEU A 73 -19.63 4.83 12.16
C LEU A 73 -20.97 5.37 11.66
N TYR A 74 -21.89 4.48 11.25
CA TYR A 74 -23.24 4.85 10.87
C TYR A 74 -24.03 5.48 12.03
N GLY A 75 -23.94 4.92 13.24
CA GLY A 75 -24.55 5.53 14.42
C GLY A 75 -24.01 6.93 14.71
N VAL A 76 -22.70 7.13 14.58
CA VAL A 76 -22.06 8.46 14.73
C VAL A 76 -22.55 9.42 13.64
N ALA A 77 -22.58 8.99 12.38
CA ALA A 77 -23.05 9.80 11.27
C ALA A 77 -24.51 10.24 11.46
N LEU A 78 -25.39 9.35 11.92
CA LEU A 78 -26.78 9.70 12.24
C LEU A 78 -26.87 10.72 13.38
N GLN A 79 -26.13 10.50 14.47
CA GLN A 79 -26.13 11.40 15.63
C GLN A 79 -25.62 12.80 15.26
N GLU A 80 -24.55 12.87 14.46
CA GLU A 80 -23.93 14.10 14.00
C GLU A 80 -24.59 14.67 12.72
N ARG A 81 -25.70 14.06 12.26
CA ARG A 81 -26.49 14.46 11.07
C ARG A 81 -25.66 14.58 9.78
N LYS A 82 -24.75 13.63 9.58
CA LYS A 82 -23.91 13.52 8.38
C LYS A 82 -24.67 12.82 7.25
N SER A 83 -24.50 13.31 6.03
CA SER A 83 -25.13 12.77 4.82
C SER A 83 -24.44 11.50 4.35
N HIS A 84 -23.12 11.41 4.49
CA HIS A 84 -22.33 10.26 4.08
C HIS A 84 -21.08 10.07 4.94
N ILE A 85 -20.60 8.82 4.96
CA ILE A 85 -19.34 8.43 5.59
C ILE A 85 -18.31 8.31 4.47
N LYS A 86 -17.20 9.04 4.59
CA LYS A 86 -16.11 9.00 3.62
C LYS A 86 -14.89 8.40 4.26
N VAL A 87 -14.40 7.29 3.71
CA VAL A 87 -13.24 6.57 4.23
C VAL A 87 -12.11 6.61 3.22
N HIS A 88 -10.96 7.08 3.65
CA HIS A 88 -9.74 7.04 2.87
C HIS A 88 -9.02 5.71 3.10
N ALA A 89 -9.15 4.78 2.15
CA ALA A 89 -8.51 3.46 2.19
C ALA A 89 -8.17 2.99 0.76
N PRO A 90 -7.20 2.08 0.58
CA PRO A 90 -6.96 1.49 -0.73
C PRO A 90 -8.12 0.57 -1.13
N PRO A 91 -8.46 0.49 -2.44
CA PRO A 91 -9.64 -0.24 -2.92
C PRO A 91 -9.57 -1.77 -2.70
N ASP A 92 -8.40 -2.31 -2.43
CA ASP A 92 -8.16 -3.72 -2.11
C ASP A 92 -8.12 -4.01 -0.59
N HIS A 93 -8.28 -3.00 0.27
CA HIS A 93 -8.31 -3.17 1.72
C HIS A 93 -9.51 -4.03 2.18
N PRO A 94 -9.35 -4.94 3.16
CA PRO A 94 -10.43 -5.79 3.69
C PRO A 94 -11.67 -5.01 4.13
N PHE A 95 -11.49 -3.83 4.74
CA PHE A 95 -12.60 -2.92 5.05
C PHE A 95 -13.44 -2.59 3.81
N VAL A 96 -12.80 -2.26 2.67
CA VAL A 96 -13.51 -1.90 1.43
C VAL A 96 -14.27 -3.10 0.87
N LYS A 97 -13.74 -4.32 0.99
CA LYS A 97 -14.47 -5.54 0.61
C LYS A 97 -15.78 -5.70 1.42
N VAL A 98 -15.72 -5.44 2.72
CA VAL A 98 -16.91 -5.47 3.59
C VAL A 98 -17.87 -4.33 3.24
N ALA A 99 -17.35 -3.11 3.07
CA ALA A 99 -18.16 -1.92 2.76
C ALA A 99 -18.90 -2.04 1.40
N ARG A 100 -18.29 -2.69 0.40
CA ARG A 100 -18.94 -2.97 -0.89
C ARG A 100 -20.21 -3.80 -0.74
N ALA A 101 -20.21 -4.79 0.15
CA ALA A 101 -21.41 -5.57 0.46
C ALA A 101 -22.52 -4.75 1.13
N CYS A 102 -22.18 -3.58 1.69
CA CYS A 102 -23.11 -2.62 2.28
C CYS A 102 -23.54 -1.50 1.31
N GLY A 103 -23.13 -1.53 0.04
CA GLY A 103 -23.54 -0.56 -0.97
C GLY A 103 -22.69 0.72 -1.03
N CYS A 104 -21.39 0.66 -0.76
CA CYS A 104 -20.51 1.83 -0.88
C CYS A 104 -20.12 2.16 -2.34
N THR A 105 -19.82 3.42 -2.60
CA THR A 105 -19.09 3.86 -3.80
C THR A 105 -17.58 3.82 -3.55
N VAL A 106 -16.79 3.37 -4.53
CA VAL A 106 -15.32 3.40 -4.48
C VAL A 106 -14.80 4.28 -5.61
N GLU A 107 -14.06 5.32 -5.24
CA GLU A 107 -13.45 6.26 -6.19
C GLU A 107 -11.93 6.16 -6.12
N SER A 108 -11.25 6.29 -7.26
CA SER A 108 -9.79 6.32 -7.35
C SER A 108 -9.37 7.35 -8.37
N PHE A 109 -8.40 8.19 -8.00
CA PHE A 109 -7.90 9.27 -8.84
C PHE A 109 -6.41 9.04 -9.12
N TYR A 110 -6.06 8.97 -10.41
CA TYR A 110 -4.71 8.77 -10.91
C TYR A 110 -4.29 10.01 -11.70
N PRO A 111 -3.72 11.04 -11.05
CA PRO A 111 -3.27 12.23 -11.75
C PRO A 111 -2.13 11.89 -12.72
N TRP A 112 -2.06 12.57 -13.86
CA TRP A 112 -0.94 12.46 -14.79
C TRP A 112 0.41 12.78 -14.12
N SER A 113 0.42 13.78 -13.24
CA SER A 113 1.58 14.17 -12.45
C SER A 113 1.12 14.59 -11.06
N GLY A 114 1.66 13.95 -10.02
CA GLY A 114 1.36 14.22 -8.61
C GLY A 114 1.17 12.95 -7.77
N GLY A 115 0.86 13.14 -6.49
CA GLY A 115 0.68 12.04 -5.53
C GLY A 115 1.96 11.69 -4.75
N GLY A 116 2.02 10.46 -4.24
CA GLY A 116 3.19 9.97 -3.52
C GLY A 116 4.38 9.81 -4.46
N MET A 117 5.52 10.38 -4.09
CA MET A 117 6.77 10.28 -4.85
C MET A 117 7.73 9.34 -4.12
N ALA A 118 8.40 8.48 -4.89
CA ALA A 118 9.44 7.59 -4.40
C ALA A 118 10.59 7.53 -5.41
N ARG A 119 11.81 7.33 -4.90
CA ARG A 119 13.02 7.18 -5.70
C ARG A 119 13.85 6.05 -5.12
N VAL A 120 14.31 5.14 -5.97
CA VAL A 120 15.34 4.16 -5.60
C VAL A 120 16.69 4.88 -5.44
N LEU A 121 17.31 4.75 -4.27
CA LEU A 121 18.62 5.34 -3.97
C LEU A 121 19.77 4.34 -4.12
N ARG A 122 19.55 3.11 -3.65
CA ARG A 122 20.46 1.97 -3.77
C ARG A 122 19.60 0.75 -4.12
N LEU A 123 19.73 0.26 -5.34
CA LEU A 123 18.87 -0.78 -5.89
C LEU A 123 19.04 -2.09 -5.13
N LYS A 124 20.27 -2.52 -4.90
CA LYS A 124 20.58 -3.77 -4.22
C LYS A 124 20.05 -3.76 -2.79
N ASP A 125 20.38 -2.74 -2.00
CA ASP A 125 19.91 -2.60 -0.62
C ASP A 125 18.37 -2.62 -0.54
N LEU A 126 17.69 -1.99 -1.50
CA LEU A 126 16.23 -2.04 -1.56
C LEU A 126 15.73 -3.46 -1.83
N LEU A 127 16.32 -4.17 -2.79
CA LEU A 127 15.95 -5.54 -3.14
C LEU A 127 16.24 -6.50 -1.99
N GLU A 128 17.37 -6.36 -1.29
CA GLU A 128 17.72 -7.11 -0.09
C GLU A 128 16.72 -6.84 1.05
N ALA A 129 16.33 -5.57 1.25
CA ALA A 129 15.35 -5.19 2.26
C ALA A 129 13.94 -5.75 2.01
N VAL A 130 13.63 -6.14 0.77
CA VAL A 130 12.34 -6.77 0.41
C VAL A 130 12.50 -8.24 -0.01
N ALA A 131 13.66 -8.86 0.24
CA ALA A 131 13.98 -10.20 -0.25
C ALA A 131 12.94 -11.25 0.19
N GLU A 132 12.53 -11.25 1.46
CA GLU A 132 11.52 -12.18 1.99
C GLU A 132 10.18 -12.09 1.22
N GLU A 133 9.78 -10.88 0.83
CA GLU A 133 8.56 -10.67 0.05
C GLU A 133 8.74 -11.16 -1.40
N LEU A 134 9.92 -11.02 -1.99
CA LEU A 134 10.24 -11.56 -3.32
C LEU A 134 10.28 -13.08 -3.30
N GLU A 135 10.88 -13.69 -2.28
CA GLU A 135 10.91 -15.13 -2.05
C GLU A 135 9.50 -15.70 -1.97
N SER A 136 8.64 -15.11 -1.13
CA SER A 136 7.22 -15.48 -1.02
C SER A 136 6.48 -15.45 -2.37
N ARG A 137 6.71 -14.41 -3.18
CA ARG A 137 6.12 -14.27 -4.51
C ARG A 137 6.73 -15.21 -5.56
N SER A 138 7.93 -15.70 -5.32
CA SER A 138 8.67 -16.52 -6.28
C SER A 138 8.32 -18.01 -6.28
N THR A 139 7.48 -18.46 -5.34
CA THR A 139 7.17 -19.89 -5.10
C THR A 139 6.78 -20.71 -6.34
N ASN A 140 6.16 -20.08 -7.35
CA ASN A 140 5.68 -20.74 -8.57
C ASN A 140 6.35 -20.24 -9.86
N VAL A 141 7.48 -19.54 -9.74
CA VAL A 141 8.23 -19.01 -10.89
C VAL A 141 9.73 -19.28 -10.76
N GLU A 142 10.39 -19.27 -11.90
CA GLU A 142 11.84 -19.44 -12.00
C GLU A 142 12.38 -18.60 -13.15
N GLY A 143 13.67 -18.27 -13.06
CA GLY A 143 14.39 -17.56 -14.10
C GLY A 143 15.16 -16.36 -13.57
N ASP A 144 15.91 -15.75 -14.48
CA ASP A 144 16.85 -14.69 -14.13
C ASP A 144 16.43 -13.37 -14.77
N VAL A 145 16.56 -12.29 -14.00
CA VAL A 145 16.36 -10.93 -14.50
C VAL A 145 17.38 -9.98 -13.90
N ALA A 146 18.01 -9.17 -14.75
CA ALA A 146 18.88 -8.10 -14.31
C ALA A 146 18.13 -6.77 -14.38
N LEU A 147 18.18 -6.00 -13.30
CA LEU A 147 17.61 -4.66 -13.19
C LEU A 147 18.78 -3.67 -13.19
N LYS A 148 18.70 -2.66 -14.06
CA LYS A 148 19.68 -1.58 -14.13
C LYS A 148 19.01 -0.24 -13.85
N VAL A 149 19.49 0.45 -12.81
CA VAL A 149 18.95 1.73 -12.33
C VAL A 149 20.09 2.66 -11.97
N ASP A 150 20.14 3.85 -12.58
CA ASP A 150 21.18 4.88 -12.30
C ASP A 150 22.63 4.36 -12.37
N GLY A 151 22.91 3.40 -13.24
CA GLY A 151 24.23 2.78 -13.41
C GLY A 151 24.53 1.61 -12.46
N GLU A 152 23.68 1.36 -11.46
CA GLU A 152 23.71 0.15 -10.63
C GLU A 152 23.01 -0.98 -11.38
N GLU A 153 23.62 -2.16 -11.44
CA GLU A 153 23.05 -3.35 -12.08
C GLU A 153 23.02 -4.52 -11.09
N VAL A 154 21.82 -5.06 -10.88
CA VAL A 154 21.56 -6.14 -9.92
C VAL A 154 20.83 -7.28 -10.62
N MET A 155 21.40 -8.48 -10.53
CA MET A 155 20.80 -9.72 -11.00
C MET A 155 19.96 -10.36 -9.90
N LEU A 156 18.72 -10.69 -10.24
CA LEU A 156 17.83 -11.55 -9.47
C LEU A 156 17.82 -12.93 -10.12
N ARG A 157 18.27 -13.96 -9.38
CA ARG A 157 18.09 -15.36 -9.78
C ARG A 157 16.98 -15.97 -8.97
N VAL A 158 15.93 -16.41 -9.65
CA VAL A 158 14.72 -16.88 -9.00
C VAL A 158 14.58 -18.38 -9.16
N GLN A 159 14.44 -19.08 -8.04
CA GLN A 159 14.26 -20.52 -7.98
C GLN A 159 13.15 -20.87 -6.97
N ARG A 160 11.90 -20.90 -7.43
CA ARG A 160 10.73 -21.49 -6.74
C ARG A 160 10.71 -21.29 -5.22
N GLY A 161 10.69 -20.03 -4.78
CA GLY A 161 10.69 -19.67 -3.36
C GLY A 161 12.03 -19.12 -2.84
N SER A 162 13.07 -19.12 -3.68
CA SER A 162 14.37 -18.51 -3.38
C SER A 162 14.69 -17.41 -4.38
N VAL A 163 15.27 -16.30 -3.91
CA VAL A 163 15.71 -15.17 -4.74
C VAL A 163 17.14 -14.80 -4.33
N GLU A 164 18.11 -15.14 -5.18
CA GLU A 164 19.49 -14.67 -5.00
C GLU A 164 19.65 -13.28 -5.64
N ILE A 165 20.33 -12.38 -4.92
CA ILE A 165 20.54 -10.99 -5.32
C ILE A 165 22.05 -10.77 -5.48
N GLU A 166 22.50 -10.53 -6.71
CA GLU A 166 23.92 -10.36 -7.03
C GLU A 166 24.17 -9.02 -7.74
N GLU A 167 25.20 -8.29 -7.32
CA GLU A 167 25.69 -7.12 -8.07
C GLU A 167 26.55 -7.54 -9.26
N GLY A 168 26.43 -6.82 -10.38
CA GLY A 168 27.36 -6.94 -11.50
C GLY A 168 26.69 -7.02 -12.86
N ALA A 169 27.52 -6.97 -13.90
CA ALA A 169 27.07 -6.99 -15.29
C ALA A 169 26.46 -8.36 -15.65
N ALA A 170 25.18 -8.37 -16.01
CA ALA A 170 24.49 -9.53 -16.50
C ALA A 170 24.84 -9.79 -17.96
N SER A 171 24.97 -11.07 -18.32
CA SER A 171 25.24 -11.47 -19.70
C SER A 171 23.98 -11.46 -20.58
N CYS A 172 22.77 -11.44 -20.01
CA CYS A 172 21.52 -11.38 -20.79
C CYS A 172 20.31 -10.76 -20.07
N GLY A 173 19.48 -10.07 -20.87
CA GLY A 173 18.14 -9.55 -20.56
C GLY A 173 18.03 -8.51 -19.44
N VAL A 174 18.98 -7.58 -19.44
CA VAL A 174 18.95 -6.37 -18.62
C VAL A 174 17.68 -5.56 -18.90
N VAL A 175 17.03 -5.14 -17.82
CA VAL A 175 15.90 -4.24 -17.81
C VAL A 175 16.37 -2.92 -17.22
N GLU A 176 16.51 -1.92 -18.07
CA GLU A 176 16.94 -0.58 -17.67
C GLU A 176 15.73 0.29 -17.34
N LEU A 177 15.75 0.92 -16.16
CA LEU A 177 14.67 1.75 -15.63
C LEU A 177 15.25 3.03 -15.00
N GLY A 178 14.53 4.13 -15.11
CA GLY A 178 14.82 5.30 -14.29
C GLY A 178 14.55 5.03 -12.79
N PRO A 179 15.20 5.76 -11.85
CA PRO A 179 15.00 5.57 -10.41
C PRO A 179 13.54 5.68 -9.93
N GLY A 180 12.74 6.53 -10.57
CA GLY A 180 11.32 6.67 -10.29
C GLY A 180 10.47 5.53 -10.89
N GLU A 181 10.82 5.05 -12.09
CA GLU A 181 10.16 3.92 -12.74
C GLU A 181 10.40 2.62 -11.97
N ALA A 182 11.63 2.42 -11.50
CA ALA A 182 11.97 1.30 -10.61
C ALA A 182 11.15 1.36 -9.30
N ALA A 183 11.02 2.54 -8.69
CA ALA A 183 10.18 2.70 -7.50
C ALA A 183 8.69 2.41 -7.79
N GLN A 184 8.18 2.85 -8.94
CA GLN A 184 6.80 2.57 -9.38
C GLN A 184 6.55 1.08 -9.62
N LEU A 185 7.51 0.36 -10.21
CA LEU A 185 7.46 -1.08 -10.41
C LEU A 185 7.45 -1.81 -9.05
N ILE A 186 8.44 -1.54 -8.21
CA ILE A 186 8.65 -2.25 -6.94
C ILE A 186 7.48 -2.05 -5.97
N LEU A 187 6.93 -0.83 -5.89
CA LEU A 187 5.74 -0.54 -5.07
C LEU A 187 4.44 -1.07 -5.68
N GLY A 188 4.45 -1.47 -6.96
CA GLY A 188 3.28 -1.95 -7.68
C GLY A 188 2.35 -0.86 -8.21
N TYR A 189 2.82 0.39 -8.33
CA TYR A 189 2.04 1.48 -8.95
C TYR A 189 1.82 1.24 -10.45
N ARG A 190 2.82 0.70 -11.14
CA ARG A 190 2.77 0.38 -12.57
C ARG A 190 3.33 -1.02 -12.79
N SER A 191 2.69 -1.77 -13.68
CA SER A 191 3.15 -3.12 -14.01
C SER A 191 4.40 -3.11 -14.90
N ALA A 192 5.15 -4.22 -14.93
CA ALA A 192 6.23 -4.39 -15.88
C ALA A 192 5.73 -4.33 -17.34
N MET A 193 4.47 -4.70 -17.59
CA MET A 193 3.85 -4.59 -18.91
C MET A 193 3.70 -3.14 -19.38
N GLU A 194 3.46 -2.20 -18.46
CA GLU A 194 3.31 -0.77 -18.77
C GLU A 194 4.64 -0.04 -18.89
N LEU A 195 5.65 -0.48 -18.13
CA LEU A 195 6.95 0.19 -18.06
C LEU A 195 7.91 -0.30 -19.14
N LEU A 196 7.86 -1.59 -19.50
CA LEU A 196 8.88 -2.17 -20.36
C LEU A 196 8.58 -2.01 -21.84
N PRO A 197 9.58 -1.61 -22.67
CA PRO A 197 9.43 -1.59 -24.11
C PRO A 197 9.21 -3.01 -24.66
N ARG A 198 8.59 -3.11 -25.85
CA ARG A 198 8.20 -4.41 -26.45
C ARG A 198 9.34 -5.42 -26.60
N ALA A 199 10.59 -4.96 -26.69
CA ALA A 199 11.79 -5.80 -26.81
C ALA A 199 12.13 -6.58 -25.52
N ALA A 200 11.68 -6.13 -24.34
CA ALA A 200 11.90 -6.79 -23.05
C ALA A 200 10.75 -7.74 -22.63
N LYS A 201 9.80 -8.03 -23.55
CA LYS A 201 8.57 -8.79 -23.27
C LYS A 201 8.79 -10.20 -22.71
N GLY A 202 9.91 -10.86 -23.04
CA GLY A 202 10.23 -12.20 -22.55
C GLY A 202 10.36 -12.30 -21.03
N ARG A 203 10.59 -11.17 -20.33
CA ARG A 203 10.77 -11.12 -18.87
C ARG A 203 9.60 -10.46 -18.12
N VAL A 204 8.61 -9.95 -18.85
CA VAL A 204 7.41 -9.33 -18.26
C VAL A 204 6.67 -10.30 -17.35
N GLY A 205 6.63 -11.59 -17.72
CA GLY A 205 6.00 -12.63 -16.90
C GLY A 205 6.63 -12.77 -15.52
N LEU A 206 7.96 -12.92 -15.46
CA LEU A 206 8.71 -13.03 -14.22
C LEU A 206 8.59 -11.74 -13.39
N LEU A 207 8.80 -10.58 -14.01
CA LEU A 207 8.72 -9.29 -13.30
C LEU A 207 7.33 -8.98 -12.77
N ASN A 208 6.26 -9.32 -13.48
CA ASN A 208 4.89 -9.15 -12.97
C ASN A 208 4.58 -10.10 -11.79
N HIS A 209 5.25 -11.26 -11.70
CA HIS A 209 5.12 -12.14 -10.54
C HIS A 209 5.85 -11.57 -9.32
N LEU A 210 7.10 -11.13 -9.50
CA LEU A 210 7.91 -10.55 -8.43
C LEU A 210 7.38 -9.19 -7.96
N PHE A 211 6.94 -8.35 -8.90
CA PHE A 211 6.47 -6.98 -8.69
C PHE A 211 5.06 -6.80 -9.28
N PRO A 212 4.03 -7.44 -8.70
CA PRO A 212 2.68 -7.34 -9.21
C PRO A 212 2.13 -5.91 -9.06
N GLY A 213 1.25 -5.52 -9.98
CA GLY A 213 0.43 -4.32 -9.82
C GLY A 213 -0.43 -4.41 -8.55
N ARG A 214 -0.45 -3.34 -7.75
CA ARG A 214 -1.14 -3.24 -6.46
C ARG A 214 -1.76 -1.85 -6.32
N HIS A 215 -2.39 -1.60 -5.17
CA HIS A 215 -2.81 -0.26 -4.76
C HIS A 215 -1.94 0.25 -3.60
N PRO A 216 -0.66 0.61 -3.86
CA PRO A 216 0.21 1.19 -2.84
C PRO A 216 -0.44 2.43 -2.23
N TYR A 217 -0.42 2.52 -0.91
CA TYR A 217 -1.20 3.50 -0.17
C TYR A 217 -0.55 3.88 1.16
N VAL A 218 -0.37 5.18 1.34
CA VAL A 218 0.00 5.80 2.62
C VAL A 218 -1.28 6.34 3.26
N TRP A 219 -1.57 5.91 4.49
CA TRP A 219 -2.71 6.40 5.26
C TRP A 219 -2.62 7.90 5.48
N GLN A 220 -3.78 8.57 5.50
CA GLN A 220 -3.84 10.03 5.60
C GLN A 220 -3.03 10.58 6.79
N PRO A 221 -3.07 9.98 8.00
CA PRO A 221 -2.27 10.45 9.12
C PRO A 221 -0.75 10.34 8.93
N ASP A 222 -0.27 9.49 8.03
CA ASP A 222 1.16 9.28 7.77
C ASP A 222 1.71 10.08 6.58
N ARG A 223 0.85 10.78 5.83
CA ARG A 223 1.29 11.59 4.68
C ARG A 223 2.04 12.84 5.18
N TRP A 224 3.14 13.17 4.49
CA TRP A 224 4.14 14.25 4.67
C TRP A 224 3.86 15.39 5.63
#